data_AF-A0A2R6C1S0-F1
#
_entry.id   AF-A0A2R6C1S0-F1
#
_cell.length_a   1.000
_cell.length_b   1.000
_cell.length_c   1.000
_cell.angle_alpha   90.00
_cell.angle_beta   90.00
_cell.angle_gamma   90.00
#
_symmetry.space_group_name_H-M   'P 1'
#
loop_
_entity.id
_entity.type
_entity.pdbx_description
1 polymer ?
#
loop_
_entity_poly.entity_id
_entity_poly.type
_entity_poly.pdbx_seq_one_letter_code
_entity_poly.pdbx_strand_id
1 'polypeptide(L)'
;MKMSLRKTEKDLDSYADRLILNIKALVLLKSSQSELQKIVEKKLLNSHDDDVREFLKLLKNSEKGRSFIVSALGEIVLSCILVFVGVLLIMPVLVDINSVSAFANYLETLATLALSKPVLFPAFLFLDFTLSLVLIASAAALLRRVARELRQAGFEVVEG
;
A
#
# COMPACT_ATOMS: atom_id res chain seq x y z
N MET A 1 37.93 25.84 -1.34
CA MET A 1 36.93 25.03 -0.59
C MET A 1 36.42 23.77 -1.32
N LYS A 2 36.49 23.65 -2.66
CA LYS A 2 36.11 22.42 -3.42
C LYS A 2 37.04 21.20 -3.21
N MET A 3 38.27 21.41 -2.75
CA MET A 3 39.29 20.37 -2.64
C MET A 3 39.12 19.48 -1.39
N SER A 4 38.40 19.96 -0.36
CA SER A 4 38.11 19.21 0.88
C SER A 4 36.93 18.23 0.72
N LEU A 5 35.92 18.59 -0.10
CA LEU A 5 34.77 17.72 -0.36
C LEU A 5 35.14 16.45 -1.16
N ARG A 6 35.99 16.60 -2.19
CA ARG A 6 36.48 15.45 -3.00
C ARG A 6 37.31 14.45 -2.21
N LYS A 7 38.05 14.91 -1.18
CA LYS A 7 38.85 14.03 -0.33
C LYS A 7 37.94 13.18 0.56
N THR A 8 36.93 13.82 1.15
CA THR A 8 35.91 13.17 1.99
C THR A 8 35.10 12.12 1.20
N GLU A 9 34.71 12.42 -0.03
CA GLU A 9 33.98 11.48 -0.91
C GLU A 9 34.84 10.26 -1.28
N LYS A 10 36.11 10.47 -1.62
CA LYS A 10 37.06 9.38 -1.92
C LYS A 10 37.38 8.51 -0.69
N ASP A 11 37.42 9.13 0.49
CA ASP A 11 37.64 8.42 1.74
C ASP A 11 36.40 7.57 2.09
N LEU A 12 35.17 8.11 1.91
CA LEU A 12 33.91 7.37 2.08
C LEU A 12 33.79 6.18 1.13
N ASP A 13 34.13 6.35 -0.15
CA ASP A 13 34.18 5.25 -1.13
C ASP A 13 35.14 4.15 -0.68
N SER A 14 36.32 4.53 -0.16
CA SER A 14 37.28 3.55 0.36
C SER A 14 36.76 2.78 1.57
N TYR A 15 35.98 3.42 2.45
CA TYR A 15 35.32 2.73 3.56
C TYR A 15 34.23 1.77 3.09
N ALA A 16 33.42 2.18 2.11
CA ALA A 16 32.41 1.33 1.49
C ALA A 16 33.04 0.10 0.82
N ASP A 17 34.12 0.28 0.05
CA ASP A 17 34.85 -0.80 -0.60
C ASP A 17 35.40 -1.82 0.40
N ARG A 18 35.97 -1.35 1.51
CA ARG A 18 36.45 -2.23 2.60
C ARG A 18 35.31 -3.00 3.23
N LEU A 19 34.16 -2.37 3.46
CA LEU A 19 32.98 -3.04 4.00
C LEU A 19 32.46 -4.12 3.04
N ILE A 20 32.38 -3.82 1.75
CA ILE A 20 31.98 -4.77 0.70
C ILE A 20 32.95 -5.95 0.66
N LEU A 21 34.26 -5.71 0.76
CA LEU A 21 35.27 -6.76 0.79
C LEU A 21 35.09 -7.69 2.01
N ASN A 22 34.83 -7.11 3.18
CA ASN A 22 34.57 -7.88 4.41
C ASN A 22 33.29 -8.72 4.31
N ILE A 23 32.22 -8.17 3.71
CA ILE A 23 30.98 -8.90 3.44
C ILE A 23 31.25 -10.07 2.48
N LYS A 24 32.01 -9.85 1.41
CA LYS A 24 32.41 -10.92 0.47
C LYS A 24 33.22 -12.01 1.15
N ALA A 25 34.16 -11.65 2.02
CA ALA A 25 34.93 -12.62 2.80
C ALA A 25 34.02 -13.47 3.70
N LEU A 26 33.06 -12.85 4.39
CA LEU A 26 32.05 -13.53 5.20
C LEU A 26 31.19 -14.49 4.38
N VAL A 27 30.78 -14.12 3.17
CA VAL A 27 30.01 -14.97 2.26
C VAL A 27 30.83 -16.17 1.78
N LEU A 28 32.12 -15.97 1.46
CA LEU A 28 33.02 -17.07 1.09
C LEU A 28 33.26 -18.05 2.25
N LEU A 29 33.46 -17.51 3.47
CA LEU A 29 33.63 -18.30 4.69
C LEU A 29 32.35 -19.08 5.04
N LYS A 30 31.16 -18.51 4.81
CA LYS A 30 29.88 -19.19 5.00
C LYS A 30 29.78 -20.46 4.15
N SER A 31 30.26 -20.44 2.91
CA SER A 31 30.27 -21.63 2.04
C SER A 31 31.13 -22.77 2.60
N SER A 32 32.15 -22.43 3.40
CA SER A 32 33.02 -23.40 4.08
C SER A 32 32.53 -23.79 5.48
N GLN A 33 31.70 -22.96 6.13
CA GLN A 33 31.26 -23.14 7.52
C GLN A 33 29.81 -22.69 7.68
N SER A 34 28.86 -23.64 7.60
CA SER A 34 27.42 -23.38 7.70
C SER A 34 26.98 -22.79 9.05
N GLU A 35 27.76 -22.97 10.11
CA GLU A 35 27.51 -22.38 11.43
C GLU A 35 27.79 -20.87 11.49
N LEU A 36 28.66 -20.36 10.60
CA LEU A 36 29.02 -18.94 10.58
C LEU A 36 27.81 -18.05 10.29
N GLN A 37 26.90 -18.51 9.43
CA GLN A 37 25.65 -17.81 9.17
C GLN A 37 24.84 -17.63 10.46
N LYS A 38 24.65 -18.71 11.24
CA LYS A 38 23.86 -18.67 12.47
C LYS A 38 24.48 -17.73 13.51
N ILE A 39 25.82 -17.69 13.60
CA ILE A 39 26.53 -16.82 14.53
C ILE A 39 26.39 -15.35 14.11
N VAL A 40 26.57 -15.05 12.83
CA VAL A 40 26.45 -13.69 12.27
C VAL A 40 25.01 -13.19 12.42
N GLU A 41 24.02 -14.01 12.07
CA GLU A 41 22.61 -13.70 12.22
C GLU A 41 22.24 -13.48 13.70
N LYS A 42 22.71 -14.35 14.61
CA LYS A 42 22.49 -14.18 16.04
C LYS A 42 23.12 -12.90 16.58
N LYS A 43 24.33 -12.52 16.13
CA LYS A 43 25.00 -11.28 16.56
C LYS A 43 24.32 -10.03 15.99
N LEU A 44 23.90 -10.06 14.73
CA LEU A 44 23.22 -8.93 14.07
C LEU A 44 21.80 -8.72 14.61
N LEU A 45 21.03 -9.79 14.79
CA LEU A 45 19.64 -9.70 15.28
C LEU A 45 19.54 -9.41 16.78
N ASN A 46 20.48 -9.90 17.59
CA ASN A 46 20.52 -9.60 19.03
C ASN A 46 21.42 -8.39 19.37
N SER A 47 21.91 -7.67 18.36
CA SER A 47 22.66 -6.45 18.59
C SER A 47 21.78 -5.47 19.36
N HIS A 48 22.26 -5.02 20.53
CA HIS A 48 21.58 -3.98 21.30
C HIS A 48 21.87 -2.59 20.77
N ASP A 49 22.82 -2.49 19.84
CA ASP A 49 23.23 -1.26 19.18
C ASP A 49 22.16 -0.78 18.20
N ASP A 50 21.65 0.43 18.41
CA ASP A 50 20.60 1.03 17.60
C ASP A 50 21.09 1.39 16.19
N ASP A 51 22.37 1.74 16.03
CA ASP A 51 22.98 2.07 14.74
C ASP A 51 23.05 0.82 13.84
N VAL A 52 23.35 -0.34 14.43
CA VAL A 52 23.35 -1.63 13.72
C VAL A 52 21.94 -2.02 13.27
N ARG A 53 20.94 -1.77 14.10
CA ARG A 53 19.53 -2.03 13.74
C ARG A 53 19.05 -1.09 12.64
N GLU A 54 19.46 0.16 12.67
CA GLU A 54 19.15 1.15 11.63
C GLU A 54 19.80 0.76 10.30
N PHE A 55 21.09 0.38 10.31
CA PHE A 55 21.79 -0.12 9.14
C PHE A 55 21.11 -1.36 8.51
N LEU A 56 20.66 -2.32 9.34
CA LEU A 56 19.91 -3.48 8.86
C LEU A 56 18.55 -3.10 8.24
N LYS A 57 17.86 -2.09 8.77
CA LYS A 57 16.61 -1.57 8.18
C LYS A 57 16.86 -0.93 6.82
N LEU A 58 17.94 -0.15 6.67
CA LEU A 58 18.33 0.47 5.40
C LEU A 58 18.58 -0.58 4.32
N LEU A 59 19.31 -1.66 4.65
CA LEU A 59 19.55 -2.77 3.73
C LEU A 59 18.26 -3.52 3.36
N LYS A 60 17.36 -3.75 4.32
CA LYS A 60 16.13 -4.54 4.12
C LYS A 60 15.04 -3.80 3.35
N ASN A 61 15.04 -2.46 3.37
CA ASN A 61 14.08 -1.63 2.65
C ASN A 61 14.35 -1.54 1.13
N SER A 62 15.55 -1.90 0.67
CA SER A 62 15.94 -1.78 -0.74
C SER A 62 15.27 -2.78 -1.69
N GLU A 63 14.89 -3.98 -1.24
CA GLU A 63 14.43 -5.05 -2.15
C GLU A 63 12.90 -5.13 -2.37
N LYS A 64 12.10 -4.38 -1.60
CA LYS A 64 10.63 -4.52 -1.65
C LYS A 64 9.91 -3.70 -2.72
N GLY A 65 10.61 -2.84 -3.45
CA GLY A 65 9.98 -1.81 -4.31
C GLY A 65 9.00 -2.35 -5.35
N ARG A 66 9.37 -3.36 -6.14
CA ARG A 66 8.57 -3.75 -7.32
C ARG A 66 7.28 -4.52 -6.96
N SER A 67 7.36 -5.48 -6.03
CA SER A 67 6.17 -6.24 -5.60
C SER A 67 5.22 -5.35 -4.79
N PHE A 68 5.76 -4.41 -4.04
CA PHE A 68 4.97 -3.48 -3.24
C PHE A 68 4.21 -2.47 -4.10
N ILE A 69 4.85 -1.90 -5.14
CA ILE A 69 4.19 -0.98 -6.08
C ILE A 69 3.03 -1.68 -6.81
N VAL A 70 3.23 -2.92 -7.30
CA VAL A 70 2.17 -3.67 -7.99
C VAL A 70 0.98 -3.95 -7.07
N SER A 71 1.25 -4.30 -5.80
CA SER A 71 0.20 -4.49 -4.80
C SER A 71 -0.56 -3.20 -4.50
N ALA A 72 0.16 -2.10 -4.31
CA ALA A 72 -0.42 -0.77 -4.04
C ALA A 72 -1.30 -0.29 -5.21
N LEU A 73 -0.86 -0.49 -6.45
CA LEU A 73 -1.66 -0.23 -7.66
C LEU A 73 -2.95 -1.05 -7.67
N GLY A 74 -2.87 -2.34 -7.35
CA GLY A 74 -4.04 -3.21 -7.24
C GLY A 74 -5.05 -2.74 -6.20
N GLU A 75 -4.56 -2.34 -5.02
CA GLU A 75 -5.40 -1.81 -3.93
C GLU A 75 -6.03 -0.44 -4.28
N ILE A 76 -5.31 0.43 -5.01
CA ILE A 76 -5.87 1.68 -5.52
C ILE A 76 -6.98 1.41 -6.54
N VAL A 77 -6.74 0.53 -7.52
CA VAL A 77 -7.75 0.15 -8.53
C VAL A 77 -8.98 -0.44 -7.85
N LEU A 78 -8.79 -1.34 -6.88
CA LEU A 78 -9.88 -1.91 -6.10
C LEU A 78 -10.67 -0.81 -5.36
N SER A 79 -9.98 0.14 -4.72
CA SER A 79 -10.64 1.27 -4.06
C SER A 79 -11.47 2.10 -5.03
N CYS A 80 -10.96 2.38 -6.23
CA CYS A 80 -11.72 3.09 -7.26
C CYS A 80 -13.00 2.34 -7.66
N ILE A 81 -12.92 1.01 -7.81
CA ILE A 81 -14.10 0.18 -8.11
C ILE A 81 -15.11 0.25 -6.97
N LEU A 82 -14.67 0.12 -5.71
CA LEU A 82 -15.58 0.20 -4.56
C LEU A 82 -16.27 1.57 -4.46
N VAL A 83 -15.53 2.67 -4.69
CA VAL A 83 -16.14 4.01 -4.74
C VAL A 83 -17.13 4.11 -5.88
N PHE A 84 -16.77 3.64 -7.08
CA PHE A 84 -17.64 3.71 -8.25
C PHE A 84 -18.94 2.93 -8.04
N VAL A 85 -18.84 1.70 -7.55
CA VAL A 85 -20.00 0.86 -7.23
C VAL A 85 -20.84 1.49 -6.10
N GLY A 86 -20.21 1.99 -5.04
CA GLY A 86 -20.92 2.68 -3.95
C GLY A 86 -21.69 3.90 -4.46
N VAL A 87 -21.04 4.78 -5.22
CA VAL A 87 -21.68 5.96 -5.82
C VAL A 87 -22.82 5.55 -6.75
N LEU A 88 -22.64 4.52 -7.58
CA LEU A 88 -23.66 4.03 -8.50
C LEU A 88 -24.91 3.50 -7.76
N LEU A 89 -24.71 2.87 -6.59
CA LEU A 89 -25.81 2.42 -5.72
C LEU A 89 -26.55 3.56 -5.04
N ILE A 90 -25.88 4.68 -4.71
CA ILE A 90 -26.52 5.86 -4.09
C ILE A 90 -27.04 6.86 -5.15
N MET A 91 -26.61 6.74 -6.41
CA MET A 91 -26.99 7.65 -7.49
C MET A 91 -28.50 7.91 -7.62
N PRO A 92 -29.39 6.92 -7.49
CA PRO A 92 -30.84 7.15 -7.55
C PRO A 92 -31.35 8.11 -6.47
N VAL A 93 -30.71 8.10 -5.29
CA VAL A 93 -31.03 8.96 -4.16
C VAL A 93 -30.49 10.38 -4.36
N LEU A 94 -29.43 10.54 -5.17
CA LEU A 94 -28.78 11.83 -5.43
C LEU A 94 -29.34 12.55 -6.67
N VAL A 95 -29.86 11.83 -7.66
CA VAL A 95 -30.35 12.37 -8.95
C VAL A 95 -31.76 12.95 -8.84
N ASP A 96 -32.44 12.74 -7.71
CA ASP A 96 -33.78 13.27 -7.43
C ASP A 96 -33.79 14.76 -7.07
N ILE A 97 -33.38 15.61 -8.03
CA ILE A 97 -33.82 17.02 -8.06
C ILE A 97 -34.34 17.42 -9.45
N ASN A 98 -33.88 16.86 -10.59
CA ASN A 98 -34.23 17.46 -11.90
C ASN A 98 -34.51 16.54 -13.12
N SER A 99 -34.49 15.20 -13.05
CA SER A 99 -34.90 14.38 -14.21
C SER A 99 -35.79 13.17 -13.86
N VAL A 100 -37.11 13.41 -13.89
CA VAL A 100 -38.17 12.43 -13.61
C VAL A 100 -38.12 11.18 -14.51
N SER A 101 -37.62 11.31 -15.75
CA SER A 101 -37.61 10.21 -16.73
C SER A 101 -36.52 9.15 -16.50
N ALA A 102 -35.35 9.55 -16.00
CA ALA A 102 -34.26 8.62 -15.69
C ALA A 102 -34.56 7.79 -14.43
N PHE A 103 -35.22 8.42 -13.45
CA PHE A 103 -35.70 7.77 -12.24
C PHE A 103 -36.84 6.78 -12.52
N ALA A 104 -37.79 7.15 -13.39
CA ALA A 104 -38.90 6.28 -13.78
C ALA A 104 -38.41 4.98 -14.45
N ASN A 105 -37.46 5.05 -15.39
CA ASN A 105 -36.92 3.86 -16.06
C ASN A 105 -36.13 2.94 -15.09
N TYR A 106 -35.37 3.53 -14.16
CA TYR A 106 -34.67 2.76 -13.12
C TYR A 106 -35.65 2.10 -12.15
N LEU A 107 -36.67 2.84 -11.71
CA LEU A 107 -37.75 2.30 -10.87
C LEU A 107 -38.55 1.24 -11.59
N GLU A 108 -38.80 1.34 -12.89
CA GLU A 108 -39.52 0.30 -13.64
C GLU A 108 -38.69 -0.98 -13.74
N THR A 109 -37.37 -0.85 -13.91
CA THR A 109 -36.43 -1.99 -13.95
C THR A 109 -36.25 -2.64 -12.58
N LEU A 110 -36.23 -1.86 -11.49
CA LEU A 110 -36.23 -2.39 -10.13
C LEU A 110 -37.58 -2.89 -9.67
N ALA A 111 -38.67 -2.22 -10.06
CA ALA A 111 -40.04 -2.62 -9.71
C ALA A 111 -40.41 -3.91 -10.42
N THR A 112 -39.97 -4.15 -11.66
CA THR A 112 -40.13 -5.46 -12.31
C THR A 112 -39.37 -6.57 -11.59
N LEU A 113 -38.20 -6.29 -11.00
CA LEU A 113 -37.50 -7.21 -10.09
C LEU A 113 -38.24 -7.37 -8.73
N ALA A 114 -38.77 -6.28 -8.18
CA ALA A 114 -39.34 -6.20 -6.83
C ALA A 114 -40.83 -6.57 -6.72
N LEU A 115 -41.58 -6.53 -7.83
CA LEU A 115 -42.98 -6.96 -7.96
C LEU A 115 -43.15 -8.45 -7.62
N SER A 116 -42.05 -9.20 -7.55
CA SER A 116 -42.03 -10.57 -7.03
C SER A 116 -42.21 -10.65 -5.51
N LYS A 117 -41.88 -9.60 -4.71
CA LYS A 117 -42.01 -9.55 -3.24
C LYS A 117 -42.16 -8.11 -2.68
N PRO A 118 -43.36 -7.51 -2.70
CA PRO A 118 -43.59 -6.09 -2.34
C PRO A 118 -43.38 -5.73 -0.85
N VAL A 119 -43.42 -6.70 0.07
CA VAL A 119 -43.32 -6.44 1.53
C VAL A 119 -41.89 -6.08 1.97
N LEU A 120 -40.87 -6.45 1.20
CA LEU A 120 -39.46 -6.25 1.57
C LEU A 120 -38.85 -4.98 1.01
N PHE A 121 -39.58 -4.23 0.17
CA PHE A 121 -39.05 -3.10 -0.59
C PHE A 121 -38.36 -2.01 0.26
N PRO A 122 -38.90 -1.58 1.43
CA PRO A 122 -38.24 -0.59 2.27
C PRO A 122 -36.93 -1.13 2.86
N ALA A 123 -36.92 -2.41 3.27
CA ALA A 123 -35.73 -3.06 3.83
C ALA A 123 -34.62 -3.18 2.78
N PHE A 124 -34.96 -3.43 1.51
CA PHE A 124 -34.00 -3.44 0.41
C PHE A 124 -33.36 -2.06 0.18
N LEU A 125 -34.14 -0.97 0.19
CA LEU A 125 -33.60 0.38 0.03
C LEU A 125 -32.64 0.78 1.17
N PHE A 126 -33.00 0.46 2.42
CA PHE A 126 -32.10 0.69 3.56
C PHE A 126 -30.83 -0.16 3.47
N LEU A 127 -30.95 -1.40 2.99
CA LEU A 127 -29.81 -2.31 2.81
C LEU A 127 -28.87 -1.80 1.71
N ASP A 128 -29.39 -1.35 0.56
CA ASP A 128 -28.58 -0.81 -0.53
C ASP A 128 -27.84 0.47 -0.13
N PHE A 129 -28.52 1.37 0.60
CA PHE A 129 -27.91 2.58 1.12
C PHE A 129 -26.79 2.29 2.13
N THR A 130 -27.04 1.40 3.09
CA THR A 130 -26.03 1.00 4.09
C THR A 130 -24.87 0.25 3.46
N LEU A 131 -25.14 -0.63 2.50
CA LEU A 131 -24.11 -1.34 1.74
C LEU A 131 -23.21 -0.36 0.98
N SER A 132 -23.79 0.66 0.35
CA SER A 132 -23.01 1.68 -0.35
C SER A 132 -22.12 2.51 0.59
N LEU A 133 -22.64 2.94 1.75
CA LEU A 133 -21.84 3.61 2.76
C LEU A 133 -20.66 2.75 3.22
N VAL A 134 -20.89 1.44 3.42
CA VAL A 134 -19.83 0.49 3.79
C VAL A 134 -18.79 0.36 2.68
N LEU A 135 -19.20 0.32 1.40
CA LEU A 135 -18.28 0.23 0.25
C LEU A 135 -17.39 1.47 0.16
N ILE A 136 -17.98 2.67 0.28
CA ILE A 136 -17.25 3.94 0.25
C ILE A 136 -16.29 4.04 1.45
N ALA A 137 -16.75 3.68 2.65
CA ALA A 137 -15.92 3.67 3.85
C ALA A 137 -14.76 2.67 3.74
N SER A 138 -15.01 1.49 3.17
CA SER A 138 -13.98 0.47 2.93
C SER A 138 -12.94 0.95 1.93
N ALA A 139 -13.36 1.59 0.84
CA ALA A 139 -12.44 2.20 -0.12
C ALA A 139 -11.56 3.28 0.51
N ALA A 140 -12.15 4.14 1.34
CA ALA A 140 -11.40 5.18 2.06
C ALA A 140 -10.40 4.58 3.06
N ALA A 141 -10.77 3.51 3.77
CA ALA A 141 -9.89 2.79 4.67
C ALA A 141 -8.71 2.15 3.92
N LEU A 142 -8.98 1.55 2.76
CA LEU A 142 -7.99 0.90 1.91
C LEU A 142 -6.99 1.92 1.34
N LEU A 143 -7.47 3.04 0.81
CA LEU A 143 -6.62 4.16 0.35
C LEU A 143 -5.74 4.73 1.48
N ARG A 144 -6.30 4.91 2.69
CA ARG A 144 -5.54 5.37 3.87
C ARG A 144 -4.46 4.37 4.29
N ARG A 145 -4.67 3.09 4.06
CA ARG A 145 -3.69 2.05 4.34
C ARG A 145 -2.57 2.10 3.30
N VAL A 146 -2.91 2.07 2.01
CA VAL A 146 -1.96 2.17 0.90
C VAL A 146 -1.11 3.44 1.01
N ALA A 147 -1.72 4.59 1.30
CA ALA A 147 -0.99 5.85 1.46
C ALA A 147 0.04 5.80 2.61
N ARG A 148 -0.29 5.13 3.72
CA ARG A 148 0.64 4.93 4.84
C ARG A 148 1.76 3.98 4.47
N GLU A 149 1.44 2.88 3.80
CA GLU A 149 2.45 1.90 3.39
C GLU A 149 3.39 2.48 2.31
N LEU A 150 2.88 3.28 1.36
CA LEU A 150 3.69 4.02 0.37
C LEU A 150 4.61 5.06 1.00
N ARG A 151 4.10 5.82 1.98
CA ARG A 151 4.90 6.79 2.73
C ARG A 151 6.02 6.11 3.53
N GLN A 152 5.74 4.96 4.13
CA GLN A 152 6.74 4.15 4.84
C GLN A 152 7.78 3.52 3.90
N ALA A 153 7.40 3.25 2.64
CA ALA A 153 8.30 2.76 1.61
C ALA A 153 9.18 3.86 0.96
N GLY A 154 9.08 5.11 1.44
CA GLY A 154 9.90 6.24 0.96
C GLY A 154 9.38 6.93 -0.30
N PHE A 155 8.14 6.64 -0.72
CA PHE A 155 7.46 7.41 -1.76
C PHE A 155 6.86 8.66 -1.11
N GLU A 156 7.58 9.77 -1.13
CA GLU A 156 7.02 11.07 -0.77
C GLU A 156 6.20 11.65 -1.93
N VAL A 157 5.04 12.21 -1.59
CA VAL A 157 4.20 12.93 -2.54
C VAL A 157 4.95 14.20 -2.92
N VAL A 158 5.46 14.25 -4.15
CA VAL A 158 5.97 15.49 -4.74
C VAL A 158 4.73 16.35 -5.01
N GLU A 159 4.46 17.30 -4.11
CA GLU A 159 3.47 18.35 -4.36
C GLU A 159 3.94 19.16 -5.58
N GLY A 160 3.15 19.14 -6.64
CA GLY A 160 3.36 19.89 -7.89
C GLY A 160 2.25 20.90 -8.09
#